data_AF-A0A2N2NDP8-F1
#
_entry.id   AF-A0A2N2NDP8-F1
#
_cell.length_a   1.000
_cell.length_b   1.000
_cell.length_c   1.000
_cell.angle_alpha   90.00
_cell.angle_beta   90.00
_cell.angle_gamma   90.00
#
_symmetry.space_group_name_H-M   'P 1'
#
loop_
_entity.id
_entity.type
_entity.pdbx_description
1 polymer ?
#
loop_
_entity_poly.entity_id
_entity_poly.type
_entity_poly.pdbx_seq_one_letter_code
_entity_poly.pdbx_strand_id
1 'polypeptide(L)'
;MKNNENRFDTDMPNETLSFLISGLVAFSENKWMYPYPSTLIRARGLLFGACIEQGKFNFQSISDFLNLLQTPLKDWWPFTKLPDGIDPDIPMLDSQLQISTQMEELLLDLDDLSGNQKFNANELKLVLDNRKIREAVLKVQKHPELEDAYVILRRFLIENPWINVNDGVNIPNETVQLMGKISDFYEKPSPNMLHEGKYWLCPRCNGILIWTDGKSRCATKGLCEQIVDLTQAKAITSDISTLKMTFRKRVQLPGLPELDLYRELSKIPGVNVTLWPESDRYDLLVEKNRTLRWAIDVKDYASEFTLSNLLRQSKPLYMKNVKFYYVIPDYRERMTSGYLQNLRKLTPQSKIQLMSTLVREVTKA
;
A
#
# COMPACT_ATOMS: atom_id res chain seq x y z
N MET A 1 49.15 2.80 14.16
CA MET A 1 47.77 2.95 14.67
C MET A 1 46.99 3.79 13.68
N LYS A 2 46.28 3.15 12.75
CA LYS A 2 45.30 3.79 11.86
C LYS A 2 43.93 3.30 12.32
N ASN A 3 43.03 4.25 12.59
CA ASN A 3 41.64 3.99 12.93
C ASN A 3 40.97 3.20 11.80
N ASN A 4 40.60 1.96 12.09
CA ASN A 4 39.54 1.25 11.39
C ASN A 4 38.21 1.81 11.92
N GLU A 5 37.73 2.89 11.32
CA GLU A 5 36.31 3.22 11.44
C GLU A 5 35.53 2.18 10.63
N ASN A 6 34.68 1.44 11.35
CA ASN A 6 33.89 0.31 10.88
C ASN A 6 33.04 0.68 9.67
N ARG A 7 33.31 0.03 8.55
CA ARG A 7 32.49 0.04 7.33
C ARG A 7 31.18 -0.78 7.47
N PHE A 8 30.81 -1.18 8.70
CA PHE A 8 29.78 -2.18 9.01
C PHE A 8 28.52 -1.63 9.71
N ASP A 9 28.44 -0.34 10.04
CA ASP A 9 27.45 0.12 11.04
C ASP A 9 26.24 0.91 10.50
N THR A 10 26.23 1.31 9.21
CA THR A 10 25.18 2.23 8.72
C THR A 10 23.96 1.53 8.11
N ASP A 11 24.13 0.36 7.49
CA ASP A 11 23.06 -0.30 6.71
C ASP A 11 22.45 -1.52 7.42
N MET A 12 23.10 -2.02 8.48
CA MET A 12 22.67 -3.21 9.22
C MET A 12 21.23 -3.11 9.79
N PRO A 13 20.75 -1.95 10.29
CA PRO A 13 19.37 -1.81 10.76
C PRO A 13 18.33 -2.00 9.65
N ASN A 14 18.56 -1.38 8.49
CA ASN A 14 17.63 -1.46 7.35
C ASN A 14 17.65 -2.85 6.68
N GLU A 15 18.81 -3.49 6.60
CA GLU A 15 18.92 -4.88 6.12
C GLU A 15 18.21 -5.86 7.07
N THR A 16 18.44 -5.73 8.39
CA THR A 16 17.80 -6.59 9.39
C THR A 16 16.28 -6.45 9.36
N LEU A 17 15.78 -5.21 9.23
CA LEU A 17 14.36 -4.95 9.08
C LEU A 17 13.80 -5.61 7.81
N SER A 18 14.50 -5.50 6.69
CA SER A 18 14.05 -6.08 5.41
C SER A 18 13.88 -7.61 5.51
N PHE A 19 14.81 -8.30 6.17
CA PHE A 19 14.68 -9.73 6.45
C PHE A 19 13.51 -10.04 7.40
N LEU A 20 13.34 -9.22 8.44
CA LEU A 20 12.30 -9.43 9.43
C LEU A 20 10.92 -9.33 8.81
N ILE A 21 10.67 -8.24 8.09
CA ILE A 21 9.42 -7.98 7.42
C ILE A 21 9.11 -9.08 6.40
N SER A 22 10.07 -9.44 5.53
CA SER A 22 9.89 -10.49 4.53
C SER A 22 9.59 -11.84 5.17
N GLY A 23 10.30 -12.16 6.26
CA GLY A 23 10.10 -13.37 7.03
C GLY A 23 8.72 -13.45 7.68
N LEU A 24 8.22 -12.34 8.24
CA LEU A 24 6.89 -12.29 8.85
C LEU A 24 5.78 -12.48 7.83
N VAL A 25 5.91 -11.93 6.61
CA VAL A 25 4.95 -12.17 5.53
C VAL A 25 4.90 -13.63 5.15
N ALA A 26 6.07 -14.22 4.83
CA ALA A 26 6.14 -15.63 4.46
C ALA A 26 5.59 -16.54 5.56
N PHE A 27 5.81 -16.16 6.83
CA PHE A 27 5.33 -16.93 7.97
C PHE A 27 3.81 -16.82 8.15
N SER A 28 3.26 -15.61 7.97
CA SER A 28 1.82 -15.35 7.96
C SER A 28 1.11 -16.11 6.83
N GLU A 29 1.69 -16.13 5.62
CA GLU A 29 1.17 -16.91 4.48
C GLU A 29 1.17 -18.41 4.75
N ASN A 30 2.18 -18.92 5.47
CA ASN A 30 2.21 -20.30 5.96
C ASN A 30 1.35 -20.52 7.23
N LYS A 31 0.43 -19.60 7.55
CA LYS A 31 -0.47 -19.67 8.71
C LYS A 31 0.28 -19.89 10.03
N TRP A 32 1.46 -19.29 10.17
CA TRP A 32 2.29 -19.38 11.36
C TRP A 32 2.76 -20.82 11.69
N MET A 33 2.84 -21.70 10.67
CA MET A 33 3.25 -23.10 10.83
C MET A 33 4.74 -23.33 10.51
N TYR A 34 5.30 -24.39 11.12
CA TYR A 34 6.63 -24.91 10.78
C TYR A 34 6.63 -25.56 9.38
N PRO A 35 7.72 -25.50 8.59
CA PRO A 35 9.01 -24.86 8.89
C PRO A 35 8.97 -23.33 8.83
N TYR A 36 9.77 -22.69 9.68
CA TYR A 36 9.88 -21.23 9.69
C TYR A 36 10.64 -20.73 8.45
N PRO A 37 10.21 -19.60 7.85
CA PRO A 37 10.91 -19.01 6.71
C PRO A 37 12.37 -18.69 7.03
N SER A 38 13.27 -18.93 6.07
CA SER A 38 14.72 -18.70 6.26
C SER A 38 15.07 -17.24 6.54
N THR A 39 14.31 -16.30 5.97
CA THR A 39 14.44 -14.86 6.20
C THR A 39 14.04 -14.47 7.62
N LEU A 40 12.98 -15.07 8.16
CA LEU A 40 12.57 -14.89 9.56
C LEU A 40 13.65 -15.42 10.51
N ILE A 41 14.19 -16.62 10.23
CA ILE A 41 15.28 -17.21 11.02
C ILE A 41 16.52 -16.30 10.97
N ARG A 42 16.88 -15.78 9.79
CA ARG A 42 18.02 -14.88 9.61
C ARG A 42 17.83 -13.57 10.39
N ALA A 43 16.67 -12.93 10.28
CA ALA A 43 16.37 -11.70 11.01
C ALA A 43 16.43 -11.91 12.52
N ARG A 44 15.81 -12.99 13.02
CA ARG A 44 15.86 -13.36 14.43
C ARG A 44 17.31 -13.58 14.89
N GLY A 45 18.15 -14.22 14.08
CA GLY A 45 19.57 -14.43 14.38
C GLY A 45 20.36 -13.12 14.49
N LEU A 46 20.16 -12.18 13.55
CA LEU A 46 20.80 -10.86 13.58
C LEU A 46 20.40 -10.07 14.83
N LEU A 47 19.10 -10.04 15.14
CA LEU A 47 18.59 -9.35 16.33
C LEU A 47 19.08 -9.98 17.62
N PHE A 48 19.08 -11.31 17.69
CA PHE A 48 19.58 -12.04 18.86
C PHE A 48 21.07 -11.78 19.10
N GLY A 49 21.88 -11.76 18.03
CA GLY A 49 23.30 -11.41 18.11
C GLY A 49 23.51 -9.99 18.65
N ALA A 50 22.80 -9.00 18.08
CA ALA A 50 22.90 -7.61 18.51
C ALA A 50 22.42 -7.40 19.98
N CYS A 51 21.39 -8.13 20.40
CA CYS A 51 20.92 -8.18 21.78
C CYS A 51 21.99 -8.72 22.74
N ILE A 52 22.68 -9.81 22.36
CA ILE A 52 23.78 -10.39 23.15
C ILE A 52 24.94 -9.40 23.31
N GLU A 53 25.34 -8.71 22.25
CA GLU A 53 26.43 -7.72 22.28
C GLU A 53 26.15 -6.58 23.28
N GLN A 54 24.87 -6.31 23.55
CA GLN A 54 24.42 -5.26 24.48
C GLN A 54 24.11 -5.77 25.88
N GLY A 55 24.29 -7.08 26.14
CA GLY A 55 23.90 -7.70 27.40
C GLY A 55 22.39 -7.68 27.66
N LYS A 56 21.57 -7.42 26.63
CA LYS A 56 20.11 -7.38 26.72
C LYS A 56 19.55 -8.68 26.17
N PHE A 57 19.03 -9.52 27.03
CA PHE A 57 18.57 -10.84 26.64
C PHE A 57 17.03 -10.88 26.64
N ASN A 58 16.41 -10.77 25.46
CA ASN A 58 15.00 -10.40 25.36
C ASN A 58 14.06 -11.49 24.80
N PHE A 59 14.58 -12.60 24.24
CA PHE A 59 13.75 -13.70 23.73
C PHE A 59 14.56 -15.01 23.57
N GLN A 60 13.96 -16.18 23.83
CA GLN A 60 14.62 -17.50 23.70
C GLN A 60 13.98 -18.40 22.66
N SER A 61 12.65 -18.37 22.56
CA SER A 61 11.87 -19.16 21.62
C SER A 61 11.36 -18.33 20.44
N ILE A 62 10.72 -18.98 19.46
CA ILE A 62 9.96 -18.25 18.43
C ILE A 62 8.75 -17.53 19.06
N SER A 63 8.13 -18.12 20.09
CA SER A 63 6.96 -17.53 20.75
C SER A 63 7.35 -16.25 21.50
N ASP A 64 8.47 -16.26 22.21
CA ASP A 64 8.97 -15.06 22.89
C ASP A 64 9.32 -13.98 21.88
N PHE A 65 9.90 -14.38 20.74
CA PHE A 65 10.22 -13.44 19.67
C PHE A 65 8.94 -12.82 19.10
N LEU A 66 7.89 -13.61 18.82
CA LEU A 66 6.61 -13.06 18.34
C LEU A 66 5.97 -12.12 19.37
N ASN A 67 6.03 -12.45 20.66
CA ASN A 67 5.54 -11.57 21.73
C ASN A 67 6.34 -10.26 21.80
N LEU A 68 7.66 -10.31 21.60
CA LEU A 68 8.49 -9.12 21.51
C LEU A 68 8.09 -8.24 20.33
N LEU A 69 7.76 -8.82 19.18
CA LEU A 69 7.30 -8.07 18.00
C LEU A 69 5.93 -7.40 18.19
N GLN A 70 5.19 -7.75 19.25
CA GLN A 70 3.93 -7.10 19.65
C GLN A 70 4.15 -5.87 20.55
N THR A 71 5.40 -5.57 20.95
CA THR A 71 5.74 -4.35 21.68
C THR A 71 6.34 -3.29 20.74
N PRO A 72 6.22 -1.99 21.07
CA PRO A 72 6.76 -0.90 20.26
C PRO A 72 8.23 -1.11 19.88
N LEU A 73 8.59 -0.82 18.62
CA LEU A 73 9.92 -1.09 18.09
C LEU A 73 11.03 -0.48 18.96
N LYS A 74 10.85 0.75 19.45
CA LYS A 74 11.84 1.45 20.29
C LYS A 74 12.20 0.72 21.59
N ASP A 75 11.32 -0.14 22.08
CA ASP A 75 11.49 -0.77 23.40
C ASP A 75 12.46 -1.96 23.32
N TRP A 76 12.67 -2.52 22.13
CA TRP A 76 13.44 -3.74 21.96
C TRP A 76 14.44 -3.73 20.81
N TRP A 77 14.36 -2.75 19.90
CA TRP A 77 15.29 -2.67 18.78
C TRP A 77 16.73 -2.55 19.30
N PRO A 78 17.62 -3.49 18.95
CA PRO A 78 18.94 -3.50 19.55
C PRO A 78 19.83 -2.42 18.93
N PHE A 79 19.75 -2.15 17.64
CA PHE A 79 20.70 -1.22 17.01
C PHE A 79 20.53 0.23 17.51
N THR A 80 21.65 0.95 17.63
CA THR A 80 21.70 2.35 18.07
C THR A 80 20.88 3.28 17.17
N LYS A 81 20.77 2.93 15.89
CA LYS A 81 19.90 3.60 14.91
C LYS A 81 18.67 2.74 14.65
N LEU A 82 17.49 3.37 14.75
CA LEU A 82 16.25 2.79 14.26
C LEU A 82 16.26 2.72 12.73
N PRO A 83 15.56 1.75 12.13
CA PRO A 83 15.39 1.72 10.68
C PRO A 83 14.68 2.97 10.18
N ASP A 84 15.04 3.40 8.98
CA ASP A 84 14.36 4.52 8.33
C ASP A 84 12.93 4.10 7.94
N GLY A 85 11.96 5.02 7.95
CA GLY A 85 10.59 4.69 7.49
C GLY A 85 9.60 4.20 8.54
N ILE A 86 10.07 3.89 9.76
CA ILE A 86 9.25 3.28 10.81
C ILE A 86 8.91 4.27 11.93
N ASP A 87 7.68 4.19 12.42
CA ASP A 87 7.29 4.81 13.68
C ASP A 87 7.77 3.92 14.84
N PRO A 88 8.70 4.38 15.69
CA PRO A 88 9.20 3.61 16.82
C PRO A 88 8.12 3.16 17.80
N ASP A 89 6.99 3.85 17.85
CA ASP A 89 5.91 3.60 18.81
C ASP A 89 4.96 2.49 18.36
N ILE A 90 5.09 2.02 17.11
CA ILE A 90 4.20 1.03 16.52
C ILE A 90 4.84 -0.37 16.58
N PRO A 91 4.14 -1.40 17.08
CA PRO A 91 4.63 -2.76 17.06
C PRO A 91 4.59 -3.35 15.64
N MET A 92 5.41 -4.37 15.40
CA MET A 92 5.45 -5.05 14.09
C MET A 92 4.27 -6.00 13.91
N LEU A 93 3.79 -6.58 15.01
CA LEU A 93 2.60 -7.42 15.08
C LEU A 93 1.55 -6.78 15.98
N ASP A 94 0.27 -6.92 15.63
CA ASP A 94 -0.82 -6.55 16.51
C ASP A 94 -1.06 -7.60 17.61
N SER A 95 -2.00 -7.33 18.52
CA SER A 95 -2.35 -8.25 19.62
C SER A 95 -2.97 -9.58 19.16
N GLN A 96 -3.34 -9.70 17.88
CA GLN A 96 -3.83 -10.94 17.24
C GLN A 96 -2.77 -11.60 16.35
N LEU A 97 -1.49 -11.24 16.54
CA LEU A 97 -0.35 -11.73 15.76
C LEU A 97 -0.50 -11.47 14.26
N GLN A 98 -1.16 -10.39 13.86
CA GLN A 98 -1.20 -9.96 12.46
C GLN A 98 -0.14 -8.90 12.22
N ILE A 99 0.46 -8.90 11.02
CA ILE A 99 1.36 -7.83 10.58
C ILE A 99 0.65 -6.47 10.72
N SER A 100 1.27 -5.51 11.40
CA SER A 100 0.67 -4.19 11.63
C SER A 100 0.55 -3.39 10.32
N THR A 101 -0.39 -2.43 10.28
CA THR A 101 -0.68 -1.64 9.07
C THR A 101 0.55 -0.91 8.55
N GLN A 102 1.39 -0.37 9.43
CA GLN A 102 2.64 0.29 9.02
C GLN A 102 3.61 -0.67 8.33
N MET A 103 3.74 -1.89 8.85
CA MET A 103 4.62 -2.88 8.22
C MET A 103 4.08 -3.31 6.86
N GLU A 104 2.75 -3.39 6.70
CA GLU A 104 2.14 -3.60 5.39
C GLU A 104 2.40 -2.45 4.42
N GLU A 105 2.32 -1.19 4.86
CA GLU A 105 2.64 -0.03 4.03
C GLU A 105 4.10 -0.06 3.59
N LEU A 106 5.03 -0.28 4.53
CA LEU A 106 6.45 -0.38 4.23
C LEU A 106 6.78 -1.55 3.28
N LEU A 107 6.06 -2.67 3.38
CA LEU A 107 6.15 -3.81 2.46
C LEU A 107 5.76 -3.46 1.02
N LEU A 108 4.74 -2.61 0.86
CA LEU A 108 4.33 -2.16 -0.46
C LEU A 108 5.45 -1.33 -1.12
N ASP A 109 6.19 -0.57 -0.31
CA ASP A 109 7.23 0.36 -0.77
C ASP A 109 8.64 -0.25 -0.85
N LEU A 110 8.96 -1.31 -0.10
CA LEU A 110 10.25 -2.02 -0.18
C LEU A 110 10.54 -2.57 -1.58
N ASP A 111 9.49 -2.77 -2.37
CA ASP A 111 9.59 -3.16 -3.76
C ASP A 111 10.03 -1.99 -4.67
N ASP A 112 9.74 -0.73 -4.31
CA ASP A 112 10.19 0.48 -5.06
C ASP A 112 11.63 0.88 -4.70
N LEU A 113 12.10 0.50 -3.51
CA LEU A 113 13.44 0.85 -3.00
C LEU A 113 14.53 -0.19 -3.34
N SER A 114 14.16 -1.42 -3.70
CA SER A 114 15.11 -2.52 -3.88
C SER A 114 15.52 -2.74 -5.33
N GLY A 115 16.22 -1.76 -5.90
CA GLY A 115 16.98 -1.97 -7.15
C GLY A 115 18.09 -3.04 -7.04
N ASN A 116 18.37 -3.61 -5.86
CA ASN A 116 19.52 -4.51 -5.62
C ASN A 116 19.37 -5.60 -4.52
N GLN A 117 18.21 -5.80 -3.87
CA GLN A 117 18.09 -6.88 -2.88
C GLN A 117 17.51 -8.17 -3.49
N LYS A 118 18.29 -9.26 -3.46
CA LYS A 118 17.90 -10.57 -3.97
C LYS A 118 16.96 -11.27 -2.98
N PHE A 119 15.66 -11.15 -3.19
CA PHE A 119 14.64 -12.01 -2.55
C PHE A 119 14.71 -13.44 -3.12
N ASN A 120 14.37 -14.47 -2.32
CA ASN A 120 14.35 -15.86 -2.81
C ASN A 120 13.05 -16.17 -3.61
N ALA A 121 13.06 -17.27 -4.37
CA ALA A 121 12.03 -17.59 -5.35
C ALA A 121 10.62 -17.87 -4.79
N ASN A 122 10.49 -18.22 -3.50
CA ASN A 122 9.19 -18.46 -2.86
C ASN A 122 8.61 -17.17 -2.23
N GLU A 123 9.47 -16.26 -1.78
CA GLU A 123 9.12 -14.91 -1.28
C GLU A 123 8.74 -13.94 -2.42
N LEU A 124 8.91 -14.38 -3.65
CA LEU A 124 8.74 -13.60 -4.87
C LEU A 124 7.26 -13.42 -5.27
N LYS A 125 6.29 -14.15 -4.72
CA LYS A 125 4.91 -14.12 -5.28
C LYS A 125 4.23 -12.75 -5.15
N LEU A 126 4.42 -12.08 -4.00
CA LEU A 126 3.95 -10.71 -3.80
C LEU A 126 4.71 -9.74 -4.73
N VAL A 127 6.05 -9.89 -4.81
CA VAL A 127 6.97 -9.09 -5.67
C VAL A 127 6.73 -9.32 -7.18
N LEU A 128 6.30 -10.51 -7.59
CA LEU A 128 6.07 -10.90 -8.98
C LEU A 128 4.76 -10.33 -9.52
N ASP A 129 3.68 -10.33 -8.74
CA ASP A 129 2.43 -9.69 -9.16
C ASP A 129 2.60 -8.17 -9.31
N ASN A 130 3.49 -7.57 -8.51
CA ASN A 130 3.83 -6.15 -8.61
C ASN A 130 4.58 -5.79 -9.89
N ARG A 131 5.32 -6.74 -10.49
CA ARG A 131 6.00 -6.49 -11.77
C ARG A 131 5.01 -6.15 -12.86
N LYS A 132 3.79 -6.70 -12.85
CA LYS A 132 2.83 -6.46 -13.93
C LYS A 132 2.44 -4.99 -14.06
N ILE A 133 2.16 -4.30 -12.94
CA ILE A 133 1.81 -2.87 -12.96
C ILE A 133 3.02 -2.04 -13.40
N ARG A 134 4.21 -2.34 -12.87
CA ARG A 134 5.45 -1.63 -13.27
C ARG A 134 5.81 -1.86 -14.73
N GLU A 135 5.71 -3.09 -15.21
CA GLU A 135 5.92 -3.44 -16.61
C GLU A 135 4.92 -2.73 -17.51
N ALA A 136 3.66 -2.57 -17.06
CA ALA A 136 2.67 -1.76 -17.76
C ALA A 136 3.12 -0.30 -17.87
N VAL A 137 3.49 0.33 -16.76
CA VAL A 137 3.97 1.71 -16.74
C VAL A 137 5.21 1.87 -17.62
N LEU A 138 6.20 0.97 -17.51
CA LEU A 138 7.41 0.97 -18.34
C LEU A 138 7.10 0.75 -19.83
N LYS A 139 6.07 -0.04 -20.16
CA LYS A 139 5.60 -0.20 -21.54
C LYS A 139 4.97 1.09 -22.05
N VAL A 140 4.08 1.73 -21.29
CA VAL A 140 3.46 3.01 -21.69
C VAL A 140 4.51 4.10 -21.85
N GLN A 141 5.53 4.14 -20.99
CA GLN A 141 6.65 5.08 -21.13
C GLN A 141 7.42 4.90 -22.44
N LYS A 142 7.52 3.67 -22.95
CA LYS A 142 8.14 3.35 -24.25
C LYS A 142 7.18 3.49 -25.43
N HIS A 143 5.89 3.34 -25.16
CA HIS A 143 4.79 3.32 -26.13
C HIS A 143 3.65 4.21 -25.63
N PRO A 144 3.78 5.55 -25.73
CA PRO A 144 2.79 6.50 -25.20
C PRO A 144 1.39 6.33 -25.80
N GLU A 145 1.29 5.74 -26.99
CA GLU A 145 0.02 5.36 -27.62
C GLU A 145 -0.82 4.37 -26.79
N LEU A 146 -0.21 3.72 -25.79
CA LEU A 146 -0.87 2.78 -24.89
C LEU A 146 -1.41 3.43 -23.60
N GLU A 147 -1.30 4.77 -23.44
CA GLU A 147 -1.73 5.47 -22.22
C GLU A 147 -3.22 5.27 -21.94
N ASP A 148 -4.09 5.44 -22.95
CA ASP A 148 -5.54 5.20 -22.81
C ASP A 148 -5.84 3.75 -22.40
N ALA A 149 -5.10 2.80 -22.96
CA ALA A 149 -5.23 1.39 -22.62
C ALA A 149 -4.85 1.14 -21.14
N TYR A 150 -3.78 1.76 -20.64
CA TYR A 150 -3.41 1.68 -19.23
C TYR A 150 -4.47 2.28 -18.30
N VAL A 151 -4.98 3.47 -18.62
CA VAL A 151 -6.02 4.15 -17.84
C VAL A 151 -7.29 3.31 -17.76
N ILE A 152 -7.73 2.73 -18.89
CA ILE A 152 -8.89 1.83 -18.94
C ILE A 152 -8.67 0.62 -18.04
N LEU A 153 -7.49 -0.02 -18.10
CA LEU A 153 -7.20 -1.20 -17.28
C LEU A 153 -7.15 -0.87 -15.79
N ARG A 154 -6.39 0.16 -15.42
CA ARG A 154 -6.22 0.56 -14.02
C ARG A 154 -7.57 0.91 -13.41
N ARG A 155 -8.37 1.71 -14.11
CA ARG A 155 -9.74 2.04 -13.69
C ARG A 155 -10.61 0.79 -13.55
N PHE A 156 -10.56 -0.13 -14.52
CA PHE A 156 -11.32 -1.38 -14.45
C PHE A 156 -10.97 -2.18 -13.19
N LEU A 157 -9.68 -2.35 -12.88
CA LEU A 157 -9.23 -3.10 -11.70
C LEU A 157 -9.65 -2.42 -10.38
N ILE A 158 -9.72 -1.08 -10.35
CA ILE A 158 -10.20 -0.34 -9.17
C ILE A 158 -11.71 -0.51 -8.98
N GLU A 159 -12.48 -0.36 -10.05
CA GLU A 159 -13.95 -0.38 -10.01
C GLU A 159 -14.52 -1.80 -9.90
N ASN A 160 -13.75 -2.83 -10.28
CA ASN A 160 -14.19 -4.23 -10.32
C ASN A 160 -13.32 -5.14 -9.40
N PRO A 161 -13.45 -5.05 -8.07
CA PRO A 161 -12.76 -5.95 -7.12
C PRO A 161 -13.19 -7.42 -7.22
N TRP A 162 -14.25 -7.69 -7.96
CA TRP A 162 -14.71 -9.01 -8.33
C TRP A 162 -15.41 -8.89 -9.69
N ILE A 163 -15.50 -10.02 -10.40
CA ILE A 163 -16.20 -10.14 -11.69
C ILE A 163 -17.11 -11.36 -11.62
N ASN A 164 -18.25 -11.31 -12.31
CA ASN A 164 -19.07 -12.47 -12.56
C ASN A 164 -18.40 -13.32 -13.66
N VAL A 165 -18.23 -14.61 -13.41
CA VAL A 165 -17.58 -15.53 -14.36
C VAL A 165 -18.41 -15.69 -15.64
N ASN A 166 -19.72 -15.55 -15.54
CA ASN A 166 -20.65 -15.79 -16.65
C ASN A 166 -20.90 -14.57 -17.54
N ASP A 167 -20.75 -13.36 -17.00
CA ASP A 167 -21.10 -12.13 -17.73
C ASP A 167 -20.03 -11.74 -18.78
N GLY A 168 -18.87 -12.42 -18.74
CA GLY A 168 -17.69 -12.06 -19.51
C GLY A 168 -17.10 -10.72 -19.03
N VAL A 169 -15.89 -10.41 -19.50
CA VAL A 169 -15.30 -9.09 -19.27
C VAL A 169 -15.16 -8.36 -20.59
N ASN A 170 -15.85 -7.22 -20.73
CA ASN A 170 -15.77 -6.38 -21.91
C ASN A 170 -14.75 -5.25 -21.71
N ILE A 171 -13.49 -5.53 -22.03
CA ILE A 171 -12.41 -4.55 -22.09
C ILE A 171 -11.74 -4.67 -23.47
N PRO A 172 -11.35 -3.56 -24.12
CA PRO A 172 -10.65 -3.59 -25.40
C PRO A 172 -9.42 -4.52 -25.39
N ASN A 173 -9.22 -5.30 -26.45
CA ASN A 173 -8.11 -6.27 -26.51
C ASN A 173 -6.72 -5.63 -26.38
N GLU A 174 -6.54 -4.40 -26.86
CA GLU A 174 -5.28 -3.64 -26.74
C GLU A 174 -4.89 -3.40 -25.28
N THR A 175 -5.90 -3.19 -24.41
CA THR A 175 -5.76 -3.11 -22.95
C THR A 175 -5.27 -4.42 -22.34
N VAL A 176 -5.72 -5.57 -22.87
CA VAL A 176 -5.33 -6.91 -22.41
C VAL A 176 -3.88 -7.24 -22.80
N GLN A 177 -3.36 -6.69 -23.90
CA GLN A 177 -1.97 -6.91 -24.32
C GLN A 177 -0.94 -6.17 -23.42
N LEU A 178 -1.36 -5.11 -22.74
CA LEU A 178 -0.49 -4.32 -21.86
C LEU A 178 0.02 -5.14 -20.66
N MET A 179 -0.87 -5.87 -19.98
CA MET A 179 -0.57 -6.56 -18.72
C MET A 179 -0.95 -8.07 -18.66
N GLY A 180 -1.40 -8.64 -19.77
CA GLY A 180 -1.86 -10.03 -19.83
C GLY A 180 -3.38 -10.15 -19.75
N LYS A 181 -3.87 -11.40 -19.72
CA LYS A 181 -5.32 -11.66 -19.74
C LYS A 181 -5.96 -11.08 -18.49
N ILE A 182 -7.18 -10.55 -18.60
CA ILE A 182 -7.91 -10.02 -17.44
C ILE A 182 -8.05 -11.09 -16.36
N SER A 183 -8.29 -12.35 -16.76
CA SER A 183 -8.32 -13.50 -15.86
C SER A 183 -7.07 -13.65 -14.98
N ASP A 184 -5.92 -13.11 -15.40
CA ASP A 184 -4.67 -13.22 -14.66
C ASP A 184 -4.65 -12.32 -13.41
N PHE A 185 -5.54 -11.34 -13.32
CA PHE A 185 -5.69 -10.45 -12.15
C PHE A 185 -6.64 -11.01 -11.10
N TYR A 186 -7.49 -11.97 -11.49
CA TYR A 186 -8.51 -12.53 -10.64
C TYR A 186 -8.16 -13.95 -10.22
N GLU A 187 -8.76 -14.40 -9.13
CA GLU A 187 -8.64 -15.75 -8.60
C GLU A 187 -9.98 -16.25 -8.06
N LYS A 188 -10.07 -17.56 -7.83
CA LYS A 188 -11.26 -18.14 -7.19
C LYS A 188 -11.39 -17.60 -5.76
N PRO A 189 -12.62 -17.29 -5.30
CA PRO A 189 -12.85 -16.88 -3.92
C PRO A 189 -12.33 -17.91 -2.93
N SER A 190 -11.72 -17.43 -1.85
CA SER A 190 -11.32 -18.31 -0.76
C SER A 190 -12.56 -18.81 0.00
N PRO A 191 -12.53 -19.99 0.64
CA PRO A 191 -13.70 -20.56 1.32
C PRO A 191 -14.32 -19.64 2.39
N ASN A 192 -13.49 -18.86 3.08
CA ASN A 192 -13.91 -17.90 4.11
C ASN A 192 -14.56 -16.62 3.54
N MET A 193 -14.66 -16.45 2.22
CA MET A 193 -15.43 -15.37 1.60
C MET A 193 -16.91 -15.72 1.42
N LEU A 194 -17.24 -17.02 1.45
CA LEU A 194 -18.61 -17.50 1.35
C LEU A 194 -19.22 -17.60 2.74
N HIS A 195 -20.31 -16.87 2.97
CA HIS A 195 -21.03 -16.88 4.25
C HIS A 195 -22.52 -17.03 4.00
N GLU A 196 -23.13 -18.03 4.63
CA GLU A 196 -24.54 -18.39 4.43
C GLU A 196 -24.91 -18.61 2.94
N GLY A 197 -23.98 -19.19 2.18
CA GLY A 197 -24.16 -19.44 0.74
C GLY A 197 -24.13 -18.20 -0.16
N LYS A 198 -23.69 -17.04 0.37
CA LYS A 198 -23.62 -15.78 -0.36
C LYS A 198 -22.25 -15.12 -0.23
N TYR A 199 -21.93 -14.25 -1.17
CA TYR A 199 -20.81 -13.33 -1.05
C TYR A 199 -21.31 -11.95 -0.64
N TRP A 200 -20.59 -11.29 0.26
CA TRP A 200 -20.99 -10.01 0.84
C TRP A 200 -20.04 -8.92 0.39
N LEU A 201 -20.59 -7.82 -0.12
CA LEU A 201 -19.84 -6.70 -0.70
C LEU A 201 -19.57 -5.63 0.35
N CYS A 202 -18.31 -5.27 0.54
CA CYS A 202 -17.92 -4.15 1.37
C CYS A 202 -18.59 -2.84 0.89
N PRO A 203 -19.31 -2.09 1.74
CA PRO A 203 -19.97 -0.85 1.33
C PRO A 203 -19.03 0.25 0.81
N ARG A 204 -17.75 0.21 1.20
CA ARG A 204 -16.74 1.19 0.76
C ARG A 204 -16.06 0.77 -0.53
N CYS A 205 -15.38 -0.38 -0.51
CA CYS A 205 -14.51 -0.79 -1.61
C CYS A 205 -15.17 -1.76 -2.59
N ASN A 206 -16.43 -2.16 -2.37
CA ASN A 206 -17.18 -3.14 -3.15
C ASN A 206 -16.56 -4.54 -3.25
N GLY A 207 -15.45 -4.81 -2.56
CA GLY A 207 -14.82 -6.12 -2.59
C GLY A 207 -15.47 -7.12 -1.64
N ILE A 208 -15.25 -8.40 -1.92
CA ILE A 208 -15.83 -9.49 -1.12
C ILE A 208 -15.27 -9.48 0.31
N LEU A 209 -16.17 -9.53 1.30
CA LEU A 209 -15.83 -9.64 2.71
C LEU A 209 -15.33 -11.03 3.06
N ILE A 210 -14.42 -11.08 4.02
CA ILE A 210 -13.82 -12.28 4.58
C ILE A 210 -14.42 -12.53 5.96
N TRP A 211 -14.79 -13.76 6.25
CA TRP A 211 -15.44 -14.16 7.50
C TRP A 211 -14.52 -15.03 8.34
N THR A 212 -14.30 -14.63 9.59
CA THR A 212 -13.53 -15.39 10.58
C THR A 212 -14.27 -15.33 11.91
N ASP A 213 -14.56 -16.49 12.50
CA ASP A 213 -15.27 -16.63 13.78
C ASP A 213 -16.58 -15.81 13.85
N GLY A 214 -17.36 -15.83 12.75
CA GLY A 214 -18.63 -15.11 12.64
C GLY A 214 -18.49 -13.59 12.47
N LYS A 215 -17.28 -13.05 12.40
CA LYS A 215 -17.03 -11.62 12.16
C LYS A 215 -16.59 -11.40 10.72
N SER A 216 -17.25 -10.46 10.04
CA SER A 216 -16.85 -10.01 8.70
C SER A 216 -15.72 -8.98 8.79
N ARG A 217 -14.82 -9.04 7.81
CA ARG A 217 -13.71 -8.10 7.64
C ARG A 217 -13.49 -7.80 6.16
N CYS A 218 -12.98 -6.62 5.86
CA CYS A 218 -12.53 -6.27 4.53
C CYS A 218 -11.09 -6.74 4.29
N ALA A 219 -10.67 -6.76 3.02
CA ALA A 219 -9.30 -7.03 2.59
C ALA A 219 -8.28 -6.03 3.19
N THR A 220 -8.70 -4.79 3.47
CA THR A 220 -7.93 -3.84 4.27
C THR A 220 -8.10 -4.17 5.74
N LYS A 221 -7.03 -4.46 6.47
CA LYS A 221 -7.06 -4.71 7.93
C LYS A 221 -7.61 -3.47 8.70
N GLY A 222 -8.93 -3.33 8.79
CA GLY A 222 -9.60 -2.33 9.60
C GLY A 222 -9.94 -1.00 8.91
N LEU A 223 -9.33 -0.63 7.76
CA LEU A 223 -9.59 0.69 7.16
C LEU A 223 -11.06 0.86 6.77
N CYS A 224 -11.62 -0.11 6.05
CA CYS A 224 -13.02 0.00 5.62
C CYS A 224 -13.97 -0.05 6.82
N GLU A 225 -13.69 -0.89 7.82
CA GLU A 225 -14.44 -1.02 9.07
C GLU A 225 -14.48 0.28 9.89
N GLN A 226 -13.45 1.11 9.78
CA GLN A 226 -13.39 2.41 10.45
C GLN A 226 -14.08 3.53 9.66
N ILE A 227 -14.38 3.33 8.38
CA ILE A 227 -15.00 4.34 7.50
C ILE A 227 -16.49 4.07 7.30
N VAL A 228 -16.87 2.81 7.14
CA VAL A 228 -18.24 2.39 6.84
C VAL A 228 -18.70 1.29 7.79
N ASP A 229 -20.01 1.25 8.02
CA ASP A 229 -20.66 0.15 8.72
C ASP A 229 -20.79 -1.07 7.80
N LEU A 230 -20.03 -2.13 8.09
CA LEU A 230 -20.05 -3.37 7.30
C LEU A 230 -21.39 -4.11 7.38
N THR A 231 -22.27 -3.81 8.35
CA THR A 231 -23.61 -4.41 8.40
C THR A 231 -24.49 -3.98 7.22
N GLN A 232 -24.13 -2.89 6.54
CA GLN A 232 -24.78 -2.42 5.31
C GLN A 232 -24.31 -3.16 4.05
N ALA A 233 -23.50 -4.21 4.21
CA ALA A 233 -23.01 -5.01 3.09
C ALA A 233 -24.15 -5.62 2.28
N LYS A 234 -23.99 -5.58 0.95
CA LYS A 234 -24.96 -6.18 0.01
C LYS A 234 -24.53 -7.60 -0.31
N ALA A 235 -25.46 -8.54 -0.29
CA ALA A 235 -25.21 -9.92 -0.66
C ALA A 235 -25.40 -10.15 -2.17
N ILE A 236 -24.56 -10.99 -2.76
CA ILE A 236 -24.68 -11.47 -4.15
C ILE A 236 -24.62 -13.00 -4.19
N THR A 237 -25.19 -13.57 -5.25
CA THR A 237 -25.32 -15.03 -5.48
C THR A 237 -24.84 -15.42 -6.88
N SER A 238 -23.76 -14.80 -7.35
CA SER A 238 -23.15 -15.10 -8.64
C SER A 238 -21.95 -16.03 -8.48
N ASP A 239 -21.63 -16.78 -9.55
CA ASP A 239 -20.30 -17.36 -9.67
C ASP A 239 -19.31 -16.23 -9.96
N ILE A 240 -18.34 -16.05 -9.08
CA ILE A 240 -17.45 -14.89 -9.10
C ILE A 240 -15.99 -15.30 -9.13
N SER A 241 -15.17 -14.43 -9.70
CA SER A 241 -13.74 -14.38 -9.44
C SER A 241 -13.41 -13.06 -8.73
N THR A 242 -12.52 -13.11 -7.75
CA THR A 242 -12.13 -11.96 -6.93
C THR A 242 -10.77 -11.45 -7.37
N LEU A 243 -10.58 -10.14 -7.37
CA LEU A 243 -9.28 -9.53 -7.65
C LEU A 243 -8.27 -10.05 -6.63
N LYS A 244 -7.11 -10.54 -7.10
CA LYS A 244 -6.06 -11.05 -6.21
C LYS A 244 -5.65 -9.99 -5.21
N MET A 245 -5.33 -10.43 -3.99
CA MET A 245 -5.02 -9.53 -2.88
C MET A 245 -3.89 -8.54 -3.19
N THR A 246 -2.90 -8.96 -3.99
CA THR A 246 -1.78 -8.13 -4.48
C THR A 246 -2.28 -6.91 -5.26
N PHE A 247 -3.13 -7.12 -6.27
CA PHE A 247 -3.74 -6.02 -7.04
C PHE A 247 -4.74 -5.21 -6.23
N ARG A 248 -5.44 -5.83 -5.27
CA ARG A 248 -6.30 -5.08 -4.35
C ARG A 248 -5.50 -4.06 -3.54
N LYS A 249 -4.40 -4.46 -2.92
CA LYS A 249 -3.59 -3.59 -2.05
C LYS A 249 -2.83 -2.51 -2.83
N ARG A 250 -2.46 -2.76 -4.09
CA ARG A 250 -1.61 -1.83 -4.87
C ARG A 250 -2.32 -1.01 -5.93
N VAL A 251 -3.42 -1.51 -6.46
CA VAL A 251 -4.15 -0.84 -7.54
C VAL A 251 -5.49 -0.40 -7.01
N GLN A 252 -6.30 -1.35 -6.53
CA GLN A 252 -7.69 -1.08 -6.22
C GLN A 252 -7.84 -0.09 -5.07
N LEU A 253 -7.28 -0.43 -3.90
CA LEU A 253 -7.51 0.32 -2.67
C LEU A 253 -6.89 1.72 -2.69
N PRO A 254 -5.64 1.91 -3.16
CA PRO A 254 -5.08 3.25 -3.36
C PRO A 254 -5.84 4.05 -4.43
N GLY A 255 -6.33 3.38 -5.48
CA GLY A 255 -7.09 4.00 -6.56
C GLY A 255 -8.49 4.48 -6.17
N LEU A 256 -9.07 4.01 -5.05
CA LEU A 256 -10.39 4.47 -4.59
C LEU A 256 -10.41 5.98 -4.29
N PRO A 257 -9.55 6.53 -3.40
CA PRO A 257 -9.53 7.97 -3.16
C PRO A 257 -9.11 8.79 -4.39
N GLU A 258 -8.29 8.24 -5.31
CA GLU A 258 -7.98 8.87 -6.59
C GLU A 258 -9.25 9.08 -7.44
N LEU A 259 -10.05 8.02 -7.61
CA LEU A 259 -11.31 8.09 -8.35
C LEU A 259 -12.37 8.94 -7.65
N ASP A 260 -12.42 8.93 -6.32
CA ASP A 260 -13.33 9.80 -5.56
C ASP A 260 -12.97 11.27 -5.77
N LEU A 261 -11.67 11.62 -5.72
CA LEU A 261 -11.21 12.98 -5.99
C LEU A 261 -11.53 13.40 -7.43
N TYR A 262 -11.29 12.51 -8.40
CA TYR A 262 -11.63 12.73 -9.80
C TYR A 262 -13.12 13.05 -9.96
N ARG A 263 -14.01 12.27 -9.34
CA ARG A 263 -15.46 12.48 -9.40
C ARG A 263 -15.87 13.82 -8.79
N GLU A 264 -15.29 14.21 -7.66
CA GLU A 264 -15.61 15.49 -7.01
C GLU A 264 -15.13 16.70 -7.83
N LEU A 265 -13.89 16.64 -8.35
CA LEU A 265 -13.34 17.73 -9.15
C LEU A 265 -14.03 17.86 -10.51
N SER A 266 -14.43 16.75 -11.13
CA SER A 266 -15.13 16.75 -12.42
C SER A 266 -16.54 17.36 -12.36
N LYS A 267 -17.11 17.55 -11.17
CA LYS A 267 -18.38 18.26 -10.98
C LYS A 267 -18.24 19.78 -11.04
N ILE A 268 -17.01 20.31 -10.95
CA ILE A 268 -16.76 21.76 -10.89
C ILE A 268 -16.82 22.34 -12.32
N PRO A 269 -17.66 23.36 -12.59
CA PRO A 269 -17.72 23.98 -13.90
C PRO A 269 -16.37 24.53 -14.37
N GLY A 270 -16.04 24.27 -15.64
CA GLY A 270 -14.79 24.74 -16.27
C GLY A 270 -13.53 23.99 -15.83
N VAL A 271 -13.67 22.89 -15.08
CA VAL A 271 -12.58 22.01 -14.67
C VAL A 271 -12.56 20.76 -15.55
N ASN A 272 -11.41 20.48 -16.13
CA ASN A 272 -11.09 19.20 -16.75
C ASN A 272 -10.14 18.43 -15.83
N VAL A 273 -10.35 17.12 -15.71
CA VAL A 273 -9.53 16.26 -14.88
C VAL A 273 -9.07 15.06 -15.69
N THR A 274 -7.76 14.81 -15.71
CA THR A 274 -7.13 13.66 -16.37
C THR A 274 -6.57 12.73 -15.30
N LEU A 275 -6.87 11.43 -15.40
CA LEU A 275 -6.36 10.39 -14.51
C LEU A 275 -5.03 9.83 -15.04
N TRP A 276 -4.06 9.64 -14.13
CA TRP A 276 -2.77 8.97 -14.37
C TRP A 276 -1.98 9.43 -15.63
N PRO A 277 -1.89 10.74 -15.90
CA PRO A 277 -1.20 11.25 -17.09
C PRO A 277 0.29 10.94 -17.10
N GLU A 278 0.88 10.97 -18.30
CA GLU A 278 2.32 10.82 -18.53
C GLU A 278 2.87 9.49 -17.99
N SER A 279 2.15 8.41 -18.26
CA SER A 279 2.44 7.06 -17.74
C SER A 279 2.45 7.00 -16.21
N ASP A 280 1.33 7.38 -15.58
CA ASP A 280 1.14 7.28 -14.13
C ASP A 280 2.12 8.14 -13.31
N ARG A 281 2.54 9.28 -13.86
CA ARG A 281 3.53 10.15 -13.23
C ARG A 281 2.98 10.86 -11.99
N TYR A 282 1.68 11.13 -12.00
CA TYR A 282 0.90 11.66 -10.88
C TYR A 282 -0.54 11.18 -11.08
N ASP A 283 -1.32 11.13 -10.01
CA ASP A 283 -2.64 10.50 -10.04
C ASP A 283 -3.68 11.32 -10.81
N LEU A 284 -3.63 12.66 -10.70
CA LEU A 284 -4.56 13.56 -11.40
C LEU A 284 -3.87 14.82 -11.95
N LEU A 285 -4.17 15.17 -13.21
CA LEU A 285 -4.01 16.55 -13.72
C LEU A 285 -5.36 17.26 -13.63
N VAL A 286 -5.40 18.40 -12.96
CA VAL A 286 -6.60 19.24 -12.87
C VAL A 286 -6.33 20.52 -13.63
N GLU A 287 -7.19 20.87 -14.57
CA GLU A 287 -7.06 22.07 -15.39
C GLU A 287 -8.34 22.90 -15.30
N LYS A 288 -8.24 24.15 -14.85
CA LYS A 288 -9.37 25.07 -14.81
C LYS A 288 -9.18 26.22 -15.79
N ASN A 289 -10.18 26.47 -16.61
CA ASN A 289 -10.22 27.57 -17.59
C ASN A 289 -8.98 27.62 -18.52
N ARG A 290 -8.30 26.48 -18.73
CA ARG A 290 -7.06 26.32 -19.52
C ARG A 290 -5.84 27.14 -19.04
N THR A 291 -5.93 27.80 -17.88
CA THR A 291 -4.86 28.68 -17.36
C THR A 291 -4.28 28.20 -16.03
N LEU A 292 -5.12 27.58 -15.19
CA LEU A 292 -4.71 27.05 -13.90
C LEU A 292 -4.57 25.54 -13.97
N ARG A 293 -3.43 25.03 -13.50
CA ARG A 293 -3.12 23.60 -13.51
C ARG A 293 -2.64 23.14 -12.15
N TRP A 294 -3.16 22.00 -11.70
CA TRP A 294 -2.71 21.29 -10.50
C TRP A 294 -2.31 19.86 -10.88
N ALA A 295 -1.11 19.45 -10.50
CA ALA A 295 -0.69 18.05 -10.54
C ALA A 295 -0.85 17.48 -9.13
N ILE A 296 -1.60 16.40 -9.02
CA ILE A 296 -2.05 15.84 -7.75
C ILE A 296 -1.56 14.42 -7.61
N ASP A 297 -1.00 14.11 -6.44
CA ASP A 297 -0.56 12.79 -6.05
C ASP A 297 -1.25 12.43 -4.73
N VAL A 298 -2.20 11.50 -4.78
CA VAL A 298 -3.00 11.07 -3.64
C VAL A 298 -2.19 10.08 -2.80
N LYS A 299 -2.16 10.29 -1.49
CA LYS A 299 -1.40 9.45 -0.56
C LYS A 299 -2.28 9.01 0.60
N ASP A 300 -2.60 7.72 0.61
CA ASP A 300 -3.50 7.10 1.58
C ASP A 300 -2.77 6.22 2.61
N TYR A 301 -1.87 6.82 3.38
CA TYR A 301 -1.08 6.13 4.40
C TYR A 301 -1.68 6.32 5.80
N ALA A 302 -1.69 5.26 6.60
CA ALA A 302 -2.08 5.32 8.00
C ALA A 302 -1.03 6.02 8.86
N SER A 303 0.26 5.83 8.57
CA SER A 303 1.36 6.41 9.35
C SER A 303 1.92 7.67 8.69
N GLU A 304 1.85 8.81 9.39
CA GLU A 304 2.52 10.04 8.94
C GLU A 304 4.05 9.88 8.87
N PHE A 305 4.66 9.01 9.69
CA PHE A 305 6.10 8.75 9.68
C PHE A 305 6.52 8.01 8.41
N THR A 306 5.83 6.92 8.07
CA THR A 306 6.11 6.16 6.84
C THR A 306 5.95 7.04 5.62
N LEU A 307 4.82 7.76 5.51
CA LEU A 307 4.60 8.69 4.41
C LEU A 307 5.67 9.79 4.37
N SER A 308 6.05 10.37 5.52
CA SER A 308 7.05 11.43 5.55
C SER A 308 8.41 11.01 4.97
N ASN A 309 8.80 9.76 5.18
CA ASN A 309 10.04 9.21 4.66
C ASN A 309 9.97 9.07 3.13
N LEU A 310 8.86 8.55 2.60
CA LEU A 310 8.64 8.46 1.15
C LEU A 310 8.67 9.84 0.49
N LEU A 311 7.97 10.81 1.09
CA LEU A 311 7.92 12.17 0.55
C LEU A 311 9.29 12.86 0.54
N ARG A 312 10.13 12.64 1.57
CA ARG A 312 11.51 13.15 1.61
C ARG A 312 12.40 12.59 0.49
N GLN A 313 12.14 11.37 0.06
CA GLN A 313 12.88 10.72 -1.02
C GLN A 313 12.32 11.08 -2.40
N SER A 314 11.02 11.39 -2.47
CA SER A 314 10.39 11.83 -3.70
C SER A 314 10.86 13.21 -4.11
N LYS A 315 11.06 13.41 -5.41
CA LYS A 315 11.35 14.72 -5.99
C LYS A 315 10.13 15.13 -6.82
N PRO A 316 9.29 16.06 -6.33
CA PRO A 316 8.17 16.52 -7.12
C PRO A 316 8.69 17.12 -8.42
N LEU A 317 8.13 16.69 -9.55
CA LEU A 317 8.55 17.18 -10.86
C LEU A 317 8.07 18.62 -11.01
N TYR A 318 9.04 19.54 -11.12
CA TYR A 318 8.72 20.94 -11.35
C TYR A 318 8.27 21.13 -12.80
N MET A 319 7.00 21.48 -12.98
CA MET A 319 6.50 22.00 -14.24
C MET A 319 6.16 23.48 -14.10
N LYS A 320 6.61 24.29 -15.07
CA LYS A 320 6.30 25.71 -15.10
C LYS A 320 4.78 25.89 -15.14
N ASN A 321 4.25 26.74 -14.27
CA ASN A 321 2.82 27.05 -14.15
C ASN A 321 1.92 25.88 -13.71
N VAL A 322 2.47 24.85 -13.07
CA VAL A 322 1.66 23.77 -12.46
C VAL A 322 1.90 23.73 -10.96
N LYS A 323 0.82 23.76 -10.19
CA LYS A 323 0.88 23.56 -8.73
C LYS A 323 0.90 22.07 -8.42
N PHE A 324 1.99 21.57 -7.87
CA PHE A 324 2.05 20.19 -7.38
C PHE A 324 1.56 20.09 -5.93
N TYR A 325 0.72 19.10 -5.63
CA TYR A 325 0.26 18.78 -4.27
C TYR A 325 0.25 17.28 -4.00
N TYR A 326 0.76 16.90 -2.83
CA TYR A 326 0.37 15.64 -2.21
C TYR A 326 -0.99 15.83 -1.53
N VAL A 327 -1.92 14.92 -1.78
CA VAL A 327 -3.30 15.04 -1.31
C VAL A 327 -3.66 13.85 -0.43
N ILE A 328 -4.12 14.14 0.77
CA ILE A 328 -4.47 13.13 1.77
C ILE A 328 -6.01 13.00 1.83
N PRO A 329 -6.56 11.78 1.82
CA PRO A 329 -7.98 11.58 2.05
C PRO A 329 -8.43 12.12 3.42
N ASP A 330 -9.55 12.83 3.46
CA ASP A 330 -10.05 13.47 4.69
C ASP A 330 -10.29 12.50 5.85
N TYR A 331 -10.54 11.21 5.59
CA TYR A 331 -10.73 10.24 6.66
C TYR A 331 -9.46 9.98 7.47
N ARG A 332 -8.26 10.19 6.92
CA ARG A 332 -7.02 10.01 7.69
C ARG A 332 -6.91 11.01 8.83
N GLU A 333 -7.29 12.26 8.58
CA GLU A 333 -7.37 13.30 9.62
C GLU A 333 -8.47 12.99 10.65
N ARG A 334 -9.60 12.39 10.23
CA ARG A 334 -10.67 12.01 11.16
C ARG A 334 -10.28 10.84 12.06
N MET A 335 -9.49 9.91 11.56
CA MET A 335 -9.02 8.74 12.30
C MET A 335 -7.88 9.09 13.25
N THR A 336 -6.95 9.92 12.79
CA THR A 336 -5.77 10.34 13.55
C THR A 336 -5.79 11.86 13.66
N SER A 337 -6.30 12.35 14.79
CA SER A 337 -6.37 13.79 15.06
C SER A 337 -4.97 14.43 14.97
N GLY A 338 -4.82 15.45 14.12
CA GLY A 338 -3.55 16.13 13.92
C GLY A 338 -2.63 15.48 12.88
N TYR A 339 -3.08 14.44 12.17
CA TYR A 339 -2.31 13.74 11.13
C TYR A 339 -1.64 14.70 10.14
N LEU A 340 -2.42 15.61 9.54
CA LEU A 340 -1.92 16.55 8.54
C LEU A 340 -0.93 17.55 9.14
N GLN A 341 -1.15 17.96 10.40
CA GLN A 341 -0.26 18.87 11.10
C GLN A 341 1.09 18.20 11.38
N ASN A 342 1.08 16.96 11.86
CA ASN A 342 2.28 16.17 12.13
C ASN A 342 3.04 15.88 10.83
N LEU A 343 2.35 15.44 9.78
CA LEU A 343 2.96 15.17 8.49
C LEU A 343 3.65 16.42 7.92
N ARG A 344 3.00 17.60 7.97
CA ARG A 344 3.62 18.87 7.54
C ARG A 344 4.86 19.24 8.35
N LYS A 345 4.89 18.95 9.66
CA LYS A 345 6.09 19.16 10.49
C LYS A 345 7.23 18.23 10.08
N LEU A 346 6.91 16.97 9.75
CA LEU A 346 7.88 15.98 9.30
C LEU A 346 8.39 16.25 7.87
N THR A 347 7.61 16.93 7.04
CA THR A 347 7.94 17.25 5.63
C THR A 347 7.64 18.71 5.27
N PRO A 348 8.37 19.69 5.83
CA PRO A 348 8.04 21.11 5.65
C PRO A 348 8.17 21.61 4.21
N GLN A 349 8.95 20.90 3.37
CA GLN A 349 9.14 21.24 1.95
C GLN A 349 8.02 20.69 1.04
N SER A 350 7.20 19.76 1.53
CA SER A 350 6.13 19.13 0.75
C SER A 350 4.86 19.97 0.81
N LYS A 351 4.24 20.19 -0.36
CA LYS A 351 2.93 20.85 -0.44
C LYS A 351 1.83 19.82 -0.21
N ILE A 352 1.25 19.81 0.98
CA ILE A 352 0.28 18.80 1.41
C ILE A 352 -1.07 19.43 1.73
N GLN A 353 -2.16 18.86 1.20
CA GLN A 353 -3.53 19.27 1.49
C GLN A 353 -4.46 18.07 1.71
N LEU A 354 -5.60 18.30 2.37
CA LEU A 354 -6.71 17.34 2.36
C LEU A 354 -7.46 17.42 1.04
N MET A 355 -8.10 16.33 0.60
CA MET A 355 -8.96 16.30 -0.58
C MET A 355 -10.02 17.42 -0.55
N SER A 356 -10.74 17.59 0.56
CA SER A 356 -11.74 18.66 0.71
C SER A 356 -11.15 20.07 0.58
N THR A 357 -9.89 20.26 0.98
CA THR A 357 -9.22 21.56 0.90
C THR A 357 -8.80 21.86 -0.53
N LEU A 358 -8.30 20.87 -1.26
CA LEU A 358 -8.00 21.00 -2.69
C LEU A 358 -9.27 21.30 -3.49
N VAL A 359 -10.35 20.55 -3.27
CA VAL A 359 -11.64 20.78 -3.95
C VAL A 359 -12.12 22.21 -3.76
N ARG A 360 -12.01 22.76 -2.53
CA ARG A 360 -12.35 24.16 -2.25
C ARG A 360 -11.39 25.14 -2.93
N GLU A 361 -10.09 24.85 -2.99
CA GLU A 361 -9.11 25.69 -3.73
C GLU A 361 -9.49 25.76 -5.21
N VAL A 362 -9.69 24.62 -5.87
CA VAL A 362 -10.05 24.54 -7.29
C VAL A 362 -11.42 25.19 -7.56
N THR A 363 -12.39 25.02 -6.66
CA THR A 363 -13.71 25.67 -6.79
C THR A 363 -13.60 27.19 -6.79
N LYS A 364 -12.76 27.77 -5.91
CA LYS A 364 -12.64 29.23 -5.72
C LYS A 364 -11.73 29.93 -6.73
N ALA A 365 -10.74 29.22 -7.27
CA ALA A 365 -9.78 29.74 -8.24
C ALA A 365 -10.43 30.05 -9.58
#